data_AF-A0AAC8Q5X6-F1
#
_entry.id   AF-A0AAC8Q5X6-F1
#
_cell.length_a   1.000
_cell.length_b   1.000
_cell.length_c   1.000
_cell.angle_alpha   90.00
_cell.angle_beta   90.00
_cell.angle_gamma   90.00
#
_symmetry.space_group_name_H-M   'P 1'
#
loop_
_entity.id
_entity.type
_entity.pdbx_description
1 polymer ?
#
loop_
_entity_poly.entity_id
_entity_poly.type
_entity_poly.pdbx_seq_one_letter_code
_entity_poly.pdbx_strand_id
1 'polypeptide(L)'
;METGEKELVSAEEEQALEESGNGGELKGTLKPDVVIHEGDPLQALAVYDFKFPCVSSDSVPEWPPYPDGHPFAGFSQGEMYQNFIAILVARILPRLGVVRG
;
A
#
# COMPACT_ATOMS: atom_id res chain seq x y z
N MET A 1 -9.40 15.50 6.58
CA MET A 1 -8.79 15.21 5.27
C MET A 1 -9.93 14.75 4.39
N GLU A 2 -10.41 15.59 3.48
CA GLU A 2 -11.37 15.14 2.47
C GLU A 2 -10.58 14.36 1.43
N THR A 3 -10.98 13.11 1.18
CA THR A 3 -10.37 12.28 0.14
C THR A 3 -11.33 12.24 -1.03
N GLY A 4 -10.78 12.40 -2.24
CA GLY A 4 -11.54 12.30 -3.49
C GLY A 4 -11.96 10.86 -3.78
N GLU A 5 -12.66 10.68 -4.89
CA GLU A 5 -12.90 9.34 -5.43
C GLU A 5 -11.57 8.68 -5.81
N LYS A 6 -11.42 7.41 -5.47
CA LYS A 6 -10.19 6.66 -5.78
C LYS A 6 -10.17 6.27 -7.26
N GLU A 7 -9.01 6.39 -7.87
CA GLU A 7 -8.76 5.99 -9.26
C GLU A 7 -7.52 5.10 -9.37
N LEU A 8 -7.44 4.33 -10.45
CA LEU A 8 -6.28 3.50 -10.74
C LEU A 8 -5.28 4.30 -11.55
N VAL A 9 -4.02 4.26 -11.12
CA VAL A 9 -2.89 4.73 -11.92
C VAL A 9 -2.42 3.57 -12.81
N SER A 10 -2.43 3.78 -14.12
CA SER A 10 -1.90 2.80 -15.07
C SER A 10 -0.37 2.74 -15.04
N ALA A 11 0.22 1.63 -15.51
CA ALA A 11 1.68 1.53 -15.59
C ALA A 11 2.26 2.55 -16.58
N GLU A 12 1.56 2.81 -17.68
CA GLU A 12 1.95 3.81 -18.67
C GLU A 12 1.93 5.23 -18.08
N GLU A 13 0.95 5.54 -17.24
CA GLU A 13 0.85 6.84 -16.57
C GLU A 13 1.92 7.02 -15.48
N GLU A 14 2.15 5.98 -14.66
CA GLU A 14 3.25 5.96 -13.69
C GLU A 14 4.59 6.22 -14.39
N GLN A 15 4.86 5.49 -15.48
CA GLN A 15 6.08 5.66 -16.26
C GLN A 15 6.19 7.05 -16.89
N ALA A 16 5.10 7.60 -17.46
CA ALA A 16 5.11 8.92 -18.07
C ALA A 16 5.42 10.02 -17.04
N LEU A 17 4.88 9.94 -15.83
CA LEU A 17 5.17 10.87 -14.74
C LEU A 17 6.62 10.79 -14.28
N GLU A 18 7.19 9.58 -14.21
CA GLU A 18 8.61 9.38 -13.90
C GLU A 18 9.51 9.98 -15.00
N GLU A 19 9.25 9.68 -16.27
CA GLU A 19 10.06 10.13 -17.41
C GLU A 19 10.00 11.66 -17.61
N SER A 20 8.86 12.29 -17.32
CA SER A 20 8.72 13.74 -17.42
C SER A 20 9.31 14.52 -16.24
N GLY A 21 9.81 13.83 -15.22
CA GLY A 21 10.30 14.44 -13.97
C GLY A 21 9.19 14.92 -13.02
N ASN A 22 7.94 14.52 -13.25
CA ASN A 22 6.76 14.89 -12.45
C ASN A 22 6.34 13.80 -11.46
N GLY A 23 7.24 12.86 -11.10
CA GLY A 23 6.93 11.78 -10.16
C GLY A 23 6.46 12.23 -8.78
N GLY A 24 6.59 13.52 -8.43
CA GLY A 24 5.97 14.10 -7.24
C GLY A 24 4.44 14.02 -7.22
N GLU A 25 3.78 13.94 -8.38
CA GLU A 25 2.32 13.74 -8.49
C GLU A 25 1.89 12.36 -7.97
N LEU A 26 2.78 11.36 -7.98
CA LEU A 26 2.53 10.03 -7.41
C LEU A 26 2.58 10.02 -5.87
N LYS A 27 2.93 11.15 -5.23
CA LYS A 27 3.05 11.23 -3.77
C LYS A 27 1.68 11.07 -3.12
N GLY A 28 1.51 10.00 -2.37
CA GLY A 28 0.23 9.64 -1.75
C GLY A 28 -0.52 8.55 -2.52
N THR A 29 -0.01 8.07 -3.65
CA THR A 29 -0.54 6.87 -4.31
C THR A 29 -0.28 5.65 -3.45
N LEU A 30 -1.30 4.80 -3.31
CA LEU A 30 -1.22 3.52 -2.59
C LEU A 30 -0.99 2.38 -3.58
N LYS A 31 0.13 1.68 -3.44
CA LYS A 31 0.54 0.57 -4.31
C LYS A 31 0.72 -0.71 -3.49
N PRO A 32 -0.31 -1.53 -3.29
CA PRO A 32 -0.18 -2.82 -2.62
C PRO A 32 0.51 -3.85 -3.50
N ASP A 33 1.13 -4.87 -2.90
CA ASP A 33 1.78 -5.94 -3.67
C ASP A 33 0.77 -6.90 -4.32
N VAL A 34 -0.30 -7.25 -3.60
CA VAL A 34 -1.36 -8.13 -4.10
C VAL A 34 -2.72 -7.61 -3.67
N VAL A 35 -3.64 -7.59 -4.63
CA VAL A 35 -5.06 -7.24 -4.43
C VAL A 35 -5.91 -8.41 -4.89
N ILE A 36 -6.89 -8.80 -4.07
CA ILE A 36 -7.92 -9.78 -4.42
C ILE A 36 -9.22 -9.02 -4.67
N HIS A 37 -9.84 -9.23 -5.84
CA HIS A 37 -11.09 -8.58 -6.26
C HIS A 37 -11.88 -9.50 -7.22
N GLU A 38 -13.17 -9.24 -7.42
CA GLU A 38 -14.07 -10.06 -8.27
C GLU A 38 -14.24 -9.50 -9.70
N GLY A 39 -13.25 -8.74 -10.19
CA GLY A 39 -13.25 -8.20 -11.56
C GLY A 39 -12.86 -6.72 -11.64
N ASP A 40 -13.16 -5.92 -10.62
CA ASP A 40 -12.77 -4.50 -10.53
C ASP A 40 -11.74 -4.28 -9.40
N PRO A 41 -10.50 -3.85 -9.71
CA PRO A 41 -9.47 -3.58 -8.69
C PRO A 41 -9.85 -2.47 -7.70
N LEU A 42 -10.75 -1.54 -8.06
CA LEU A 42 -11.27 -0.53 -7.13
C LEU A 42 -12.27 -1.13 -6.14
N GLN A 43 -12.79 -2.32 -6.39
CA GLN A 43 -13.64 -3.09 -5.48
C GLN A 43 -12.86 -4.25 -4.84
N ALA A 44 -11.75 -3.90 -4.21
CA ALA A 44 -10.88 -4.86 -3.54
C ALA A 44 -11.57 -5.51 -2.33
N LEU A 45 -11.48 -6.84 -2.26
CA LEU A 45 -11.90 -7.64 -1.12
C LEU A 45 -10.79 -7.80 -0.09
N ALA A 46 -9.54 -7.89 -0.54
CA ALA A 46 -8.39 -8.06 0.31
C ALA A 46 -7.11 -7.48 -0.29
N VAL A 47 -6.21 -7.03 0.58
CA VAL A 47 -4.85 -6.61 0.27
C VAL A 47 -3.86 -7.49 1.01
N TYR A 48 -2.83 -7.96 0.30
CA TYR A 48 -1.67 -8.60 0.89
C TYR A 48 -0.40 -7.85 0.50
N ASP A 49 0.44 -7.60 1.50
CA ASP A 49 1.69 -6.86 1.37
C ASP A 49 2.85 -7.73 1.87
N PHE A 50 3.83 -8.00 1.02
CA PHE A 50 4.96 -8.86 1.36
C PHE A 50 6.03 -8.06 2.10
N LYS A 51 6.40 -8.51 3.29
CA LYS A 51 7.50 -7.90 4.07
C LYS A 51 8.62 -8.91 4.27
N PHE A 52 9.81 -8.58 3.77
CA PHE A 52 11.01 -9.41 3.84
C PHE A 52 12.01 -8.81 4.84
N PRO A 53 11.97 -9.19 6.13
CA PRO A 53 12.90 -8.65 7.11
C PRO A 53 14.32 -9.16 6.86
N CYS A 54 15.31 -8.26 6.87
CA CYS A 54 16.71 -8.60 6.62
C CYS A 54 17.43 -9.27 7.80
N VAL A 55 16.95 -9.09 9.03
CA VAL A 55 17.72 -9.38 10.26
C VAL A 55 17.19 -10.56 11.08
N SER A 56 15.88 -10.79 11.14
CA SER A 56 15.30 -12.00 11.73
C SER A 56 13.89 -12.24 11.23
N SER A 57 13.48 -13.50 11.16
CA SER A 57 12.07 -13.90 11.00
C SER A 57 11.36 -14.04 12.35
N ASP A 58 12.02 -13.72 13.46
CA ASP A 58 11.54 -13.98 14.82
C ASP A 58 10.70 -12.81 15.36
N SER A 59 10.75 -11.65 14.69
CA SER A 59 9.85 -10.53 14.91
C SER A 59 9.06 -10.23 13.64
N VAL A 60 7.80 -9.84 13.82
CA VAL A 60 6.92 -9.42 12.73
C VAL A 60 7.22 -7.95 12.41
N PRO A 61 7.75 -7.62 11.20
CA PRO A 61 8.08 -6.25 10.84
C PRO A 61 6.83 -5.41 10.68
N GLU A 62 6.64 -4.41 11.54
CA GLU A 62 5.55 -3.43 11.48
C GLU A 62 5.61 -2.53 10.24
N TRP A 63 4.46 -1.99 9.84
CA TRP A 63 4.43 -0.85 8.93
C TRP A 63 4.75 0.41 9.74
N PRO A 64 5.93 1.03 9.56
CA PRO A 64 6.22 2.26 10.26
C PRO A 64 5.25 3.37 9.81
N PRO A 65 4.93 4.33 10.68
CA PRO A 65 4.14 5.48 10.28
C PRO A 65 4.88 6.29 9.22
N TYR A 66 4.14 6.88 8.29
CA TYR A 66 4.69 7.81 7.32
C TYR A 66 5.30 9.03 8.05
N PRO A 67 6.44 9.56 7.55
CA PRO A 67 7.15 10.66 8.19
C PRO A 67 6.39 11.98 8.08
N ASP A 68 6.79 12.96 8.89
CA ASP A 68 6.29 14.32 8.82
C ASP A 68 6.46 14.92 7.41
N GLY A 69 5.45 15.66 6.95
CA GLY A 69 5.42 16.23 5.59
C GLY A 69 5.01 15.24 4.49
N HIS A 70 4.68 14.00 4.82
CA HIS A 70 3.96 13.09 3.93
C HIS A 70 2.44 13.36 3.96
N PRO A 71 1.69 13.21 2.85
CA PRO A 71 0.23 13.32 2.85
C PRO A 71 -0.46 12.47 3.92
N PHE A 72 0.13 11.33 4.27
CA PHE A 72 -0.37 10.40 5.28
C PHE A 72 0.46 10.39 6.56
N ALA A 73 1.16 11.48 6.87
CA ALA A 73 2.00 11.58 8.07
C ALA A 73 1.27 11.08 9.33
N GLY A 74 1.93 10.23 10.11
CA GLY A 74 1.38 9.64 11.33
C GLY A 74 0.52 8.38 11.13
N PHE A 75 0.09 8.06 9.91
CA PHE A 75 -0.57 6.79 9.59
C PHE A 75 0.46 5.75 9.13
N SER A 76 0.21 4.48 9.40
CA SER A 76 0.94 3.36 8.80
C SER A 76 0.41 3.02 7.40
N GLN A 77 1.24 2.35 6.60
CA GLN A 77 0.82 1.84 5.29
C GLN A 77 -0.38 0.87 5.40
N GLY A 78 -0.42 0.04 6.44
CA GLY A 78 -1.53 -0.88 6.70
C GLY A 78 -2.85 -0.15 6.95
N GLU A 79 -2.84 0.90 7.76
CA GLU A 79 -4.00 1.75 8.00
C GLU A 79 -4.48 2.42 6.70
N MET A 80 -3.55 2.87 5.85
CA MET A 80 -3.90 3.49 4.58
C MET A 80 -4.54 2.50 3.59
N TYR A 81 -4.01 1.28 3.49
CA TYR A 81 -4.68 0.23 2.71
C TYR A 81 -6.06 -0.10 3.27
N GLN A 82 -6.21 -0.15 4.60
CA GLN A 82 -7.49 -0.48 5.22
C GLN A 82 -8.54 0.62 5.02
N ASN A 83 -8.13 1.87 5.12
CA ASN A 83 -9.03 3.02 5.02
C ASN A 83 -9.52 3.26 3.59
N PHE A 84 -8.71 2.94 2.57
CA PHE A 84 -9.00 3.36 1.18
C PHE A 84 -9.15 2.21 0.18
N ILE A 85 -8.63 1.02 0.45
CA ILE A 85 -8.59 -0.08 -0.52
C ILE A 85 -9.54 -1.19 -0.13
N ALA A 86 -9.27 -1.88 0.99
CA ALA A 86 -9.99 -3.09 1.38
C ALA A 86 -10.09 -3.23 2.90
N ILE A 87 -11.17 -3.84 3.39
CA ILE A 87 -11.35 -4.10 4.83
C ILE A 87 -10.33 -5.13 5.33
N LEU A 88 -10.01 -6.14 4.51
CA LEU A 88 -9.03 -7.17 4.85
C LEU A 88 -7.65 -6.77 4.33
N VAL A 89 -6.75 -6.48 5.26
CA VAL A 89 -5.34 -6.18 4.97
C VAL A 89 -4.46 -7.10 5.80
N ALA A 90 -3.44 -7.69 5.17
CA ALA A 90 -2.50 -8.56 5.86
C ALA A 90 -1.09 -8.45 5.30
N ARG A 91 -0.10 -8.71 6.16
CA ARG A 91 1.30 -8.88 5.75
C ARG A 91 1.55 -10.34 5.42
N ILE A 92 2.38 -10.59 4.42
CA ILE A 92 2.92 -11.92 4.16
C ILE A 92 4.42 -11.91 4.47
N LEU A 93 4.84 -12.79 5.38
CA LEU A 93 6.22 -12.93 5.80
C LEU A 93 6.80 -14.26 5.29
N PRO A 94 8.07 -14.28 4.85
CA PRO A 94 8.78 -15.52 4.59
C PRO A 94 8.71 -16.47 5.79
N ARG A 95 8.43 -17.74 5.53
CA ARG A 95 8.33 -18.86 6.51
C ARG A 95 7.18 -18.79 7.52
N LEU A 96 6.64 -17.62 7.83
CA LEU A 96 5.51 -17.44 8.75
C LEU A 96 4.16 -17.39 8.03
N GLY A 97 4.13 -16.94 6.77
CA GLY A 97 2.91 -16.80 5.99
C GLY A 97 2.14 -15.52 6.35
N VAL A 98 0.82 -15.62 6.50
CA VAL A 98 -0.07 -14.47 6.69
C VAL A 98 -0.06 -14.00 8.14
N VAL A 99 0.24 -12.72 8.35
CA VAL A 99 0.15 -12.05 9.65
C VAL A 99 -0.86 -10.91 9.57
N ARG A 100 -1.77 -10.87 10.55
CA ARG A 100 -2.83 -9.85 10.69
C ARG A 100 -2.56 -9.02 11.95
N GLY A 101 -2.97 -7.75 11.92
CA GLY A 101 -2.68 -6.76 12.95
C GLY A 101 -1.91 -5.61 12.33
#